data_AF-A0A534Q390-F1
#
_entry.id   AF-A0A534Q390-F1
#
_cell.length_a   1.000
_cell.length_b   1.000
_cell.length_c   1.000
_cell.angle_alpha   90.00
_cell.angle_beta   90.00
_cell.angle_gamma   90.00
#
_symmetry.space_group_name_H-M   'P 1'
#
loop_
_entity.id
_entity.type
_entity.pdbx_description
1 polymer ?
#
loop_
_entity_poly.entity_id
_entity_poly.type
_entity_poly.pdbx_seq_one_letter_code
_entity_poly.pdbx_strand_id
1 'polypeptide(L)'
;MTIQPIERLNLALSAGATAASWWLVSPGFAVSVGFGALLEAVNFRGLFQQSRLLFLSEIRGSGGWTGLYALRFVLLVIGIGGALALGAHPVGLVVGLSLIMPTAIWWAWRNRPALDPNAPALAFDDPEWKRWNPWLAREQELVDEDDS
;
A
#
# COMPACT_ATOMS: atom_id res chain seq x y z
N MET A 1 -5.73 19.85 4.48
CA MET A 1 -5.45 18.42 4.19
C MET A 1 -5.79 17.60 5.41
N THR A 2 -6.74 16.66 5.31
CA THR A 2 -7.14 15.80 6.43
C THR A 2 -6.34 14.51 6.37
N ILE A 3 -5.55 14.20 7.39
CA ILE A 3 -4.80 12.94 7.49
C ILE A 3 -5.79 11.80 7.68
N GLN A 4 -5.62 10.71 6.95
CA GLN A 4 -6.54 9.59 7.06
C GLN A 4 -6.32 8.81 8.38
N PRO A 5 -7.35 8.18 8.94
CA PRO A 5 -7.21 7.43 10.20
C PRO A 5 -6.13 6.34 10.18
N ILE A 6 -6.00 5.61 9.07
CA ILE A 6 -4.96 4.59 8.88
C ILE A 6 -3.55 5.19 8.84
N GLU A 7 -3.38 6.33 8.18
CA GLU A 7 -2.10 7.07 8.14
C GLU A 7 -1.73 7.57 9.53
N ARG A 8 -2.70 8.08 10.30
CA ARG A 8 -2.49 8.53 11.68
C ARG A 8 -2.04 7.38 12.58
N LEU A 9 -2.64 6.20 12.42
CA LEU A 9 -2.24 5.00 13.16
C LEU A 9 -0.82 4.57 12.77
N ASN A 10 -0.51 4.54 11.47
CA ASN A 10 0.83 4.21 11.00
C ASN A 10 1.89 5.16 11.59
N LEU A 11 1.61 6.47 11.60
CA LEU A 11 2.49 7.47 12.18
C LEU A 11 2.70 7.26 13.69
N ALA A 12 1.63 6.95 14.43
CA ALA A 12 1.72 6.67 15.86
C ALA A 12 2.56 5.42 16.15
N LEU A 13 2.34 4.33 15.40
CA LEU A 13 3.13 3.10 15.50
C LEU A 13 4.58 3.33 15.10
N SER A 14 4.83 4.11 14.05
CA SER A 14 6.16 4.47 13.57
C SER A 14 6.94 5.30 14.59
N ALA A 15 6.30 6.30 15.18
CA ALA A 15 6.88 7.11 16.24
C ALA A 15 7.18 6.27 17.48
N GLY A 16 6.26 5.39 17.88
CA GLY A 16 6.43 4.47 19.00
C GLY A 16 7.59 3.49 18.78
N ALA A 17 7.66 2.86 17.59
CA ALA A 17 8.72 1.94 17.24
C ALA A 17 10.10 2.62 17.20
N THR A 18 10.17 3.84 16.66
CA THR A 18 11.38 4.65 16.63
C THR A 18 11.84 5.02 18.03
N ALA A 19 10.92 5.49 18.89
CA ALA A 19 11.22 5.84 20.27
C ALA A 19 11.68 4.59 21.06
N ALA A 20 10.95 3.47 20.97
CA ALA A 20 11.34 2.23 21.62
C ALA A 20 12.73 1.75 21.16
N SER A 21 13.01 1.85 19.86
CA SER A 21 14.32 1.52 19.28
C SER A 21 15.45 2.38 19.84
N TRP A 22 15.17 3.67 20.07
CA TRP A 22 16.15 4.61 20.64
C TRP A 22 16.51 4.23 22.08
N TRP A 23 15.52 3.83 22.87
CA TRP A 23 15.70 3.47 24.27
C TRP A 23 16.28 2.06 24.47
N LEU A 24 15.93 1.10 23.60
CA LEU A 24 16.19 -0.33 23.84
C LEU A 24 17.32 -0.91 22.99
N VAL A 25 17.70 -0.27 21.87
CA VAL A 25 18.67 -0.84 20.91
C VAL A 25 19.86 0.09 20.70
N SER A 26 19.69 1.15 19.91
CA SER A 26 20.72 2.17 19.68
C SER A 26 20.15 3.35 18.89
N PRO A 27 20.77 4.54 18.97
CA PRO A 27 20.39 5.70 18.16
C PRO A 27 20.45 5.44 16.65
N GLY A 28 21.51 4.77 16.17
CA GLY A 28 21.66 4.48 14.73
C GLY A 28 20.58 3.53 14.19
N PHE A 29 20.20 2.53 14.99
CA PHE A 29 19.09 1.64 14.66
C PHE A 29 17.76 2.41 14.66
N ALA A 30 17.52 3.25 15.66
CA ALA A 30 16.31 4.06 15.75
C ALA A 30 16.14 5.04 14.58
N VAL A 31 17.21 5.74 14.18
CA VAL A 31 17.21 6.61 12.99
C VAL A 31 16.86 5.80 11.74
N SER A 32 17.39 4.58 11.62
CA SER A 32 17.11 3.68 10.49
C SER A 32 15.65 3.22 10.45
N VAL A 33 15.07 2.90 11.62
CA VAL A 33 13.64 2.58 11.76
C VAL A 33 12.78 3.78 11.37
N GLY A 34 13.08 4.96 11.91
CA GLY A 34 12.33 6.19 11.61
C GLY A 34 12.38 6.56 10.13
N PHE A 35 13.55 6.43 9.49
CA PHE A 35 13.71 6.70 8.07
C PHE A 35 12.95 5.69 7.20
N GLY A 36 13.06 4.38 7.50
CA GLY A 36 12.31 3.34 6.80
C GLY A 36 10.80 3.57 6.93
N ALA A 37 10.33 3.94 8.12
CA ALA A 37 8.91 4.23 8.37
C ALA A 37 8.42 5.47 7.61
N LEU A 38 9.26 6.50 7.46
CA LEU A 38 8.95 7.69 6.68
C LEU A 38 8.83 7.37 5.20
N LEU A 39 9.80 6.63 4.63
CA LEU A 39 9.75 6.17 3.24
C LEU A 39 8.47 5.39 2.98
N GLU A 40 8.14 4.45 3.86
CA GLU A 40 6.93 3.66 3.70
C GLU A 40 5.66 4.49 3.88
N ALA A 41 5.62 5.46 4.78
CA ALA A 41 4.44 6.32 4.94
C ALA A 41 4.15 7.13 3.67
N VAL A 42 5.18 7.69 3.03
CA VAL A 42 5.05 8.41 1.75
C VAL A 42 4.61 7.45 0.65
N ASN A 43 5.20 6.26 0.59
CA ASN A 43 4.83 5.24 -0.38
C ASN A 43 3.38 4.76 -0.18
N PHE A 44 3.00 4.38 1.03
CA PHE A 44 1.65 3.95 1.32
C PHE A 44 0.59 5.00 0.96
N ARG A 45 0.80 6.26 1.33
CA ARG A 45 -0.14 7.35 1.01
C ARG A 45 -0.37 7.48 -0.48
N GLY A 46 0.70 7.44 -1.28
CA GLY A 46 0.59 7.47 -2.73
C GLY A 46 -0.20 6.27 -3.27
N LEU A 47 0.06 5.06 -2.75
CA LEU A 47 -0.66 3.85 -3.17
C LEU A 47 -2.13 3.90 -2.80
N PHE A 48 -2.44 4.41 -1.61
CA PHE A 48 -3.80 4.50 -1.11
C PHE A 48 -4.66 5.51 -1.88
N GLN A 49 -4.08 6.67 -2.23
CA GLN A 49 -4.78 7.63 -3.10
C GLN A 49 -5.04 7.05 -4.48
N GLN A 50 -4.05 6.33 -5.01
CA GLN A 50 -4.12 5.68 -6.31
C GLN A 50 -5.14 4.53 -6.35
N SER A 51 -5.18 3.68 -5.33
CA SER A 51 -6.14 2.59 -5.24
C SER A 51 -7.57 3.12 -5.17
N ARG A 52 -7.81 4.23 -4.47
CA ARG A 52 -9.13 4.88 -4.46
C ARG A 52 -9.57 5.30 -5.86
N LEU A 53 -8.68 5.89 -6.67
CA LEU A 53 -9.00 6.25 -8.05
C LEU A 53 -9.27 5.02 -8.93
N LEU A 54 -8.52 3.92 -8.72
CA LEU A 54 -8.76 2.63 -9.39
C LEU A 54 -10.16 2.07 -9.09
N PHE A 55 -10.55 2.04 -7.82
CA PHE A 55 -11.86 1.53 -7.41
C PHE A 55 -13.03 2.46 -7.76
N LEU A 56 -12.76 3.73 -8.08
CA LEU A 56 -13.75 4.69 -8.57
C LEU A 56 -13.91 4.67 -10.09
N SER A 57 -13.24 3.76 -10.81
CA SER A 57 -13.28 3.65 -12.29
C SER A 57 -12.84 4.90 -13.06
N GLU A 58 -12.21 5.88 -12.41
CA GLU A 58 -11.82 7.17 -13.01
C GLU A 58 -10.56 7.09 -13.89
N ILE A 59 -10.03 5.89 -14.16
CA ILE A 59 -8.72 5.74 -14.81
C ILE A 59 -8.88 5.45 -16.30
N ARG A 60 -8.70 6.51 -17.08
CA ARG A 60 -8.55 6.47 -18.54
C ARG A 60 -7.06 6.27 -18.89
N GLY A 61 -6.67 5.03 -19.21
CA GLY A 61 -5.36 4.70 -19.81
C GLY A 61 -4.30 4.09 -18.86
N SER A 62 -3.70 2.96 -19.25
CA SER A 62 -2.74 2.20 -18.43
C SER A 62 -1.29 2.74 -18.43
N GLY A 63 -0.87 3.46 -19.48
CA GLY A 63 0.53 3.84 -19.69
C GLY A 63 1.08 4.85 -18.67
N GLY A 64 0.31 5.89 -18.33
CA GLY A 64 0.72 6.90 -17.33
C GLY A 64 0.83 6.32 -15.92
N TRP A 65 0.04 5.29 -15.62
CA TRP A 65 0.02 4.63 -14.32
C TRP A 65 1.26 3.76 -14.11
N THR A 66 1.63 2.96 -15.10
CA THR A 66 2.86 2.14 -15.05
C THR A 66 4.11 3.01 -14.85
N GLY A 67 4.19 4.16 -15.55
CA GLY A 67 5.29 5.10 -15.38
C GLY A 67 5.40 5.66 -13.96
N LEU A 68 4.26 6.03 -13.35
CA LEU A 68 4.24 6.55 -11.99
C LEU A 68 4.62 5.48 -10.95
N TYR A 69 4.17 4.24 -11.13
CA TYR A 69 4.61 3.12 -10.28
C TYR A 69 6.11 2.87 -10.41
N ALA A 70 6.62 2.79 -11.63
CA ALA A 70 8.04 2.57 -11.89
C ALA A 70 8.91 3.65 -11.24
N LEU A 71 8.54 4.93 -11.40
CA LEU A 71 9.23 6.06 -10.76
C LEU A 71 9.31 5.90 -9.25
N ARG A 72 8.22 5.46 -8.61
CA ARG A 72 8.18 5.29 -7.15
C ARG A 72 9.06 4.16 -6.66
N PHE A 73 9.06 3.03 -7.37
CA PHE A 73 9.99 1.94 -7.09
C PHE A 73 11.44 2.41 -7.22
N VAL A 74 11.76 3.16 -8.27
CA VAL A 74 13.10 3.73 -8.47
C VAL A 74 13.47 4.68 -7.32
N LEU A 75 12.58 5.60 -6.95
CA LEU A 75 12.82 6.53 -5.83
C LEU A 75 12.99 5.80 -4.49
N LEU A 76 12.23 4.73 -4.26
CA LEU A 76 12.36 3.90 -3.07
C LEU A 76 13.70 3.15 -3.03
N VAL A 77 14.13 2.59 -4.15
CA VAL A 77 15.45 1.96 -4.29
C VAL A 77 16.57 2.98 -4.03
N ILE A 78 16.47 4.18 -4.60
CA ILE A 78 17.43 5.27 -4.36
C ILE A 78 17.43 5.67 -2.88
N GLY A 79 16.27 5.79 -2.25
CA GLY A 79 16.15 6.15 -0.83
C GLY A 79 16.77 5.11 0.09
N ILE A 80 16.49 3.82 -0.15
CA ILE A 80 17.06 2.72 0.63
C ILE A 80 18.57 2.60 0.38
N GLY A 81 18.99 2.62 -0.89
CA GLY A 81 20.40 2.54 -1.26
C GLY A 81 21.22 3.70 -0.71
N GLY A 82 20.69 4.92 -0.77
CA GLY A 82 21.29 6.11 -0.18
C GLY A 82 21.41 6.01 1.34
N ALA A 83 20.37 5.53 2.04
CA ALA A 83 20.43 5.32 3.48
C ALA A 83 21.50 4.30 3.87
N LEU A 84 21.58 3.17 3.15
CA LEU A 84 22.60 2.15 3.38
C LEU A 84 24.02 2.68 3.11
N ALA A 85 24.20 3.44 2.02
CA ALA A 85 25.49 4.07 1.70
C ALA A 85 25.95 5.07 2.79
N LEU A 86 25.01 5.70 3.49
CA LEU A 86 25.27 6.59 4.62
C LEU A 86 25.40 5.86 5.98
N GLY A 87 25.39 4.52 5.97
CA GLY A 87 25.59 3.70 7.17
C GLY A 87 24.32 3.39 7.97
N ALA A 88 23.13 3.49 7.36
CA ALA A 88 21.90 3.06 8.01
C ALA A 88 21.94 1.56 8.35
N HIS A 89 21.36 1.20 9.49
CA HIS A 89 21.26 -0.18 9.93
C HIS A 89 20.22 -0.93 9.07
N PRO A 90 20.62 -1.96 8.30
CA PRO A 90 19.74 -2.60 7.33
C PRO A 90 18.50 -3.22 7.98
N VAL A 91 18.66 -3.86 9.15
CA VAL A 91 17.52 -4.41 9.89
C VAL A 91 16.57 -3.30 10.38
N GLY A 92 17.10 -2.14 10.79
CA GLY A 92 16.28 -1.03 11.26
C GLY A 92 15.43 -0.46 10.12
N LEU A 93 16.05 -0.30 8.94
CA LEU A 93 15.33 0.10 7.72
C LEU A 93 14.20 -0.87 7.38
N VAL A 94 14.47 -2.19 7.36
CA VAL A 94 13.46 -3.21 7.05
C VAL A 94 12.32 -3.18 8.06
N VAL A 95 12.63 -3.05 9.36
CA VAL A 95 11.60 -2.91 10.40
C VAL A 95 10.74 -1.69 10.12
N GLY A 96 11.35 -0.52 9.90
CA GLY A 96 10.64 0.71 9.57
C GLY A 96 9.73 0.57 8.34
N LEU A 97 10.27 0.03 7.25
CA LEU A 97 9.53 -0.21 6.00
C LEU A 97 8.37 -1.19 6.18
N SER A 98 8.44 -2.09 7.16
CA SER A 98 7.40 -3.07 7.42
C SER A 98 6.25 -2.57 8.30
N LEU A 99 6.37 -1.41 8.98
CA LEU A 99 5.41 -0.96 9.99
C LEU A 99 4.00 -0.67 9.44
N ILE A 100 3.88 -0.45 8.13
CA ILE A 100 2.58 -0.29 7.51
C ILE A 100 1.76 -1.59 7.53
N MET A 101 2.41 -2.75 7.45
CA MET A 101 1.73 -4.05 7.38
C MET A 101 0.87 -4.34 8.62
N PRO A 102 1.40 -4.28 9.86
CA PRO A 102 0.56 -4.48 11.04
C PRO A 102 -0.53 -3.41 11.15
N THR A 103 -0.26 -2.17 10.73
CA THR A 103 -1.26 -1.10 10.68
C THR A 103 -2.42 -1.47 9.74
N ALA A 104 -2.10 -1.92 8.52
CA ALA A 104 -3.08 -2.29 7.51
C ALA A 104 -3.91 -3.50 7.94
N ILE A 105 -3.26 -4.53 8.51
CA ILE A 105 -3.94 -5.72 9.05
C ILE A 105 -4.90 -5.34 10.17
N TRP A 106 -4.44 -4.56 11.15
CA TRP A 106 -5.26 -4.12 12.27
C TRP A 106 -6.45 -3.28 11.78
N TRP A 107 -6.20 -2.35 10.85
CA TRP A 107 -7.24 -1.50 10.29
C TRP A 107 -8.29 -2.31 9.52
N ALA A 108 -7.86 -3.23 8.66
CA ALA A 108 -8.74 -4.11 7.89
C ALA A 108 -9.59 -5.00 8.81
N TRP A 109 -8.99 -5.57 9.85
CA TRP A 109 -9.71 -6.37 10.84
C TRP A 109 -10.76 -5.55 11.58
N ARG A 110 -10.42 -4.33 12.01
CA ARG A 110 -11.32 -3.47 12.79
C ARG A 110 -12.49 -2.91 11.98
N ASN A 111 -12.28 -2.72 10.67
CA ASN A 111 -13.24 -2.13 9.73
C ASN A 111 -13.78 -3.16 8.72
N ARG A 112 -13.70 -4.46 9.03
CA ARG A 112 -14.28 -5.49 8.18
C ARG A 112 -15.78 -5.23 7.96
N PRO A 113 -16.28 -5.29 6.72
CA PRO A 113 -17.72 -5.18 6.47
C PRO A 113 -18.45 -6.33 7.19
N ALA A 114 -19.71 -6.08 7.57
CA ALA A 114 -20.56 -7.15 8.07
C ALA A 114 -20.70 -8.22 6.99
N LEU A 115 -20.61 -9.50 7.38
CA LEU A 115 -20.95 -10.59 6.48
C LEU A 115 -22.46 -10.49 6.20
N ASP A 116 -22.83 -10.19 4.96
CA ASP A 116 -24.23 -10.25 4.54
C ASP A 116 -24.62 -11.73 4.39
N PRO A 117 -25.56 -12.25 5.22
CA PRO A 117 -26.01 -13.63 5.11
C PRO A 117 -26.73 -13.92 3.78
N ASN A 118 -27.20 -12.87 3.09
CA ASN A 118 -27.89 -12.94 1.81
C ASN A 118 -26.97 -12.60 0.63
N ALA A 119 -25.67 -12.41 0.87
CA ALA A 119 -24.72 -12.25 -0.23
C ALA A 119 -24.82 -13.49 -1.13
N PRO A 120 -25.06 -13.32 -2.45
CA PRO A 120 -25.14 -14.46 -3.35
C PRO A 120 -23.80 -15.19 -3.34
N ALA A 121 -23.78 -16.38 -2.74
CA ALA A 121 -22.65 -17.28 -2.87
C ALA A 121 -22.71 -17.87 -4.28
N LEU A 122 -22.02 -17.23 -5.22
CA LEU A 122 -21.82 -17.79 -6.55
C LEU A 122 -21.16 -19.17 -6.39
N ALA A 123 -21.63 -20.14 -7.17
CA ALA A 123 -21.00 -21.46 -7.21
C ALA A 123 -19.52 -21.30 -7.63
N PHE A 124 -18.66 -22.23 -7.20
CA PHE A 124 -17.23 -22.14 -7.48
C PHE A 124 -16.92 -22.12 -8.99
N ASP A 125 -17.78 -22.72 -9.80
CA ASP A 125 -17.72 -22.82 -11.25
C ASP A 125 -18.55 -21.75 -11.98
N ASP A 126 -19.12 -20.78 -11.26
CA ASP A 126 -20.01 -19.79 -11.84
C ASP A 126 -19.23 -18.84 -12.79
N PRO A 127 -19.61 -18.74 -14.08
CA PRO A 127 -18.97 -17.83 -15.02
C PRO A 127 -19.09 -16.35 -14.60
N GLU A 128 -20.02 -15.98 -13.72
CA GLU A 128 -20.14 -14.63 -13.17
C GLU A 128 -18.92 -14.20 -12.34
N TRP A 129 -18.12 -15.14 -11.82
CA TRP A 129 -16.84 -14.82 -11.18
C TRP A 129 -15.90 -14.03 -12.08
N LYS A 130 -16.00 -14.23 -13.41
CA LYS A 130 -15.18 -13.49 -14.38
C LYS A 130 -15.55 -12.01 -14.43
N ARG A 131 -16.83 -11.66 -14.21
CA ARG A 131 -17.29 -10.25 -14.14
C ARG A 131 -16.79 -9.52 -12.91
N TRP A 132 -16.58 -10.25 -11.81
CA TRP A 132 -16.04 -9.70 -10.57
C TRP A 132 -14.52 -9.50 -10.58
N ASN A 133 -13.83 -9.98 -11.62
CA ASN A 133 -12.41 -9.71 -11.80
C ASN A 133 -12.24 -8.39 -12.58
N PRO A 134 -11.87 -7.27 -11.92
CA PRO A 134 -11.76 -5.95 -12.56
C PRO A 134 -10.65 -5.86 -13.62
N TRP A 135 -9.83 -6.91 -13.74
CA TRP A 135 -8.84 -7.04 -14.82
C TRP A 135 -9.42 -7.75 -16.06
N LEU A 136 -10.30 -8.74 -15.88
CA LEU A 136 -10.96 -9.44 -16.99
C LEU A 136 -12.18 -8.68 -17.52
N ALA A 137 -12.92 -7.97 -16.65
CA ALA A 137 -14.10 -7.21 -17.05
C ALA A 137 -13.77 -6.08 -18.05
N ARG A 138 -12.58 -5.47 -17.96
CA ARG A 138 -12.12 -4.43 -18.89
C ARG A 138 -11.69 -4.93 -20.25
N GLU A 139 -11.28 -6.20 -20.35
CA GLU A 139 -10.93 -6.79 -21.66
C GLU A 139 -12.19 -7.10 -22.48
N GLN A 140 -13.34 -7.33 -21.85
CA GLN A 140 -14.61 -7.56 -22.54
C GLN A 140 -15.18 -6.30 -23.18
N GLU A 141 -15.15 -5.15 -22.48
CA GLU A 141 -15.62 -3.87 -23.05
C GLU A 141 -14.89 -3.47 -24.34
N LEU A 142 -13.59 -3.82 -24.46
CA LEU A 142 -12.80 -3.52 -25.66
C LEU A 142 -13.13 -4.44 -26.85
N VAL A 143 -13.63 -5.66 -26.60
CA VAL A 143 -14.00 -6.61 -27.66
C VAL A 143 -15.40 -6.28 -28.19
N ASP A 144 -16.31 -5.87 -27.32
CA ASP A 144 -17.69 -5.53 -27.71
C ASP A 144 -17.78 -4.21 -28.52
N GLU A 145 -16.80 -3.30 -28.42
CA GLU A 145 -16.73 -2.06 -29.22
C GLU A 145 -16.15 -2.27 -30.64
N ASP A 146 -15.34 -3.30 -30.88
CA ASP A 146 -14.73 -3.57 -32.20
C ASP A 146 -15.62 -4.42 -33.13
N ASP A 147 -16.69 -5.02 -32.60
CA ASP A 147 -17.64 -5.89 -33.33
C ASP A 147 -19.00 -5.23 -33.67
N SER A 148 -19.16 -3.91 -33.45
CA SER A 148 -20.38 -3.13 -33.79
C SER A 148 -20.17 -2.08 -34.87
#